data_AF-A0A2G5SNH0-F1
#
_entry.id   AF-A0A2G5SNH0-F1
#
_cell.length_a   1.000
_cell.length_b   1.000
_cell.length_c   1.000
_cell.angle_alpha   90.00
_cell.angle_beta   90.00
_cell.angle_gamma   90.00
#
_symmetry.space_group_name_H-M   'P 1'
#
loop_
_entity.id
_entity.type
_entity.pdbx_description
1 polymer ?
#
loop_
_entity_poly.entity_id
_entity_poly.type
_entity_poly.pdbx_seq_one_letter_code
_entity_poly.pdbx_strand_id
1 'polypeptide(L)'
;MKLHVLTFLIIRFAETCTPAISPPVALLPPAAPPITLLSNPQLPPIAFQVDEPIPQSHDYADEPVDIQNGQIFDCLPEIEINELKKPVDNIAMNITFSPPVHWTFCIPSCGVNDQAVDADDAYEKAKDDVIEAVHSGCENSGAKCLMDSIDLQYHPESVLIEDFGPYFDLSGNRYKISGKTVPYKINNLNPGVVHSFVLPMKISFKLTTPLLEAAAKTLRQKVVDYLAARKYVHISSNLN
;
A
#
# COMPACT_ATOMS: atom_id res chain seq x y z
N MET A 1 -41.11 13.04 45.10
CA MET A 1 -41.19 13.04 43.62
C MET A 1 -41.98 14.25 43.06
N LYS A 2 -41.73 15.47 43.57
CA LYS A 2 -42.39 16.71 43.10
C LYS A 2 -41.44 17.91 42.92
N LEU A 3 -40.14 17.74 43.20
CA LEU A 3 -39.16 18.82 43.11
C LEU A 3 -38.29 18.76 41.84
N HIS A 4 -38.16 17.59 41.19
CA HIS A 4 -37.30 17.43 40.01
C HIS A 4 -37.97 17.79 38.68
N VAL A 5 -39.30 17.88 38.64
CA VAL A 5 -40.04 18.27 37.43
C VAL A 5 -39.97 19.79 37.21
N LEU A 6 -39.83 20.57 38.28
CA LEU A 6 -39.75 22.04 38.18
C LEU A 6 -38.38 22.50 37.64
N THR A 7 -37.29 21.78 37.98
CA THR A 7 -35.94 22.11 37.50
C THR A 7 -35.78 21.85 36.00
N PHE A 8 -36.45 20.82 35.46
CA PHE A 8 -36.42 20.53 34.01
C PHE A 8 -37.19 21.55 33.16
N LEU A 9 -38.20 22.21 33.72
CA LEU A 9 -38.98 23.23 33.01
C LEU A 9 -38.23 24.56 32.87
N ILE A 10 -37.37 24.93 33.83
CA ILE A 10 -36.64 26.20 33.78
C ILE A 10 -35.48 26.14 32.76
N ILE A 11 -34.86 24.97 32.57
CA ILE A 11 -33.75 24.82 31.60
C ILE A 11 -34.24 24.92 30.14
N ARG A 12 -35.48 24.48 29.85
CA ARG A 12 -36.06 24.54 28.49
C ARG A 12 -36.46 25.95 28.02
N PHE A 13 -36.56 26.94 28.92
CA PHE A 13 -36.90 28.32 28.55
C PHE A 13 -35.68 29.24 28.36
N ALA A 14 -34.46 28.76 28.64
CA ALA A 14 -33.24 29.56 28.49
C ALA A 14 -32.58 29.46 27.09
N GLU A 15 -33.10 28.63 26.18
CA GLU A 15 -32.54 28.44 24.83
C GLU A 15 -33.21 29.29 23.73
N THR A 16 -34.14 30.18 24.08
CA THR A 16 -34.81 31.06 23.09
C THR A 16 -34.47 32.52 23.33
N CYS A 17 -33.19 32.90 23.19
CA CYS A 17 -32.75 34.30 23.06
C CYS A 17 -31.29 34.37 22.57
N THR A 18 -31.01 33.89 21.36
CA THR A 18 -29.80 34.30 20.61
C THR A 18 -30.23 35.27 19.50
N PRO A 19 -29.73 36.51 19.49
CA PRO A 19 -29.99 37.42 18.38
C PRO A 19 -29.33 36.87 17.11
N ALA A 20 -30.11 36.77 16.03
CA ALA A 20 -29.65 36.42 14.70
C ALA A 20 -28.67 37.49 14.19
N ILE A 21 -27.38 37.20 14.24
CA ILE A 21 -26.35 37.99 13.56
C ILE A 21 -26.28 37.46 12.12
N SER A 22 -26.75 38.28 11.19
CA SER A 22 -26.61 38.05 9.75
C SER A 22 -25.13 37.84 9.38
N PRO A 23 -24.78 36.83 8.57
CA PRO A 23 -23.42 36.72 8.07
C PRO A 23 -23.11 37.90 7.13
N PRO A 24 -21.92 38.51 7.20
CA PRO A 24 -21.49 39.48 6.19
C PRO A 24 -21.39 38.79 4.83
N VAL A 25 -21.90 39.47 3.81
CA VAL A 25 -21.76 39.11 2.39
C VAL A 25 -20.28 39.02 2.06
N ALA A 26 -19.74 37.80 2.00
CA ALA A 26 -18.43 37.53 1.45
C ALA A 26 -18.55 37.60 -0.07
N LEU A 27 -17.94 38.64 -0.63
CA LEU A 27 -17.73 38.83 -2.07
C LEU A 27 -17.02 37.59 -2.65
N LEU A 28 -17.70 36.89 -3.55
CA LEU A 28 -17.10 35.87 -4.40
C LEU A 28 -15.94 36.51 -5.21
N PRO A 29 -14.75 35.89 -5.28
CA PRO A 29 -13.73 36.33 -6.22
C PRO A 29 -14.22 36.13 -7.66
N PRO A 30 -13.83 37.00 -8.60
CA PRO A 30 -14.32 36.94 -9.98
C PRO A 30 -13.91 35.62 -10.65
N ALA A 31 -14.86 35.05 -11.41
CA ALA A 31 -14.68 33.86 -12.21
C ALA A 31 -13.42 33.98 -13.08
N ALA A 32 -12.50 33.02 -12.93
CA ALA A 32 -11.35 32.91 -13.82
C ALA A 32 -11.84 32.65 -15.26
N PRO A 33 -11.24 33.31 -16.28
CA PRO A 33 -11.60 33.06 -17.66
C PRO A 33 -11.29 31.62 -18.08
N PRO A 34 -12.03 31.04 -19.03
CA PRO A 34 -11.82 29.67 -19.47
C PRO A 34 -10.40 29.49 -20.04
N ILE A 35 -9.73 28.44 -19.59
CA ILE A 35 -8.42 28.03 -20.11
C ILE A 35 -8.61 27.60 -21.56
N THR A 36 -8.09 28.39 -22.49
CA THR A 36 -7.95 28.02 -23.89
C THR A 36 -6.93 26.88 -23.98
N LEU A 37 -7.39 25.64 -24.18
CA LEU A 37 -6.52 24.52 -24.54
C LEU A 37 -5.97 24.78 -25.95
N LEU A 38 -4.78 25.38 -26.02
CA LEU A 38 -3.99 25.39 -27.24
C LEU A 38 -3.55 23.94 -27.53
N SER A 39 -4.26 23.32 -28.45
CA SER A 39 -3.88 22.08 -29.11
C SER A 39 -2.68 22.33 -30.04
N ASN A 40 -1.45 22.05 -29.59
CA ASN A 40 -0.42 21.34 -30.35
C ASN A 40 0.90 21.23 -29.58
N PRO A 41 1.45 20.02 -29.46
CA PRO A 41 2.88 19.83 -29.69
C PRO A 41 3.05 18.87 -30.86
N GLN A 42 3.37 19.44 -32.03
CA GLN A 42 3.88 18.66 -33.15
C GLN A 42 5.30 18.21 -32.78
N LEU A 43 5.42 16.97 -32.30
CA LEU A 43 6.71 16.30 -32.12
C LEU A 43 7.42 16.22 -33.49
N PRO A 44 8.73 16.49 -33.56
CA PRO A 44 9.48 16.25 -34.79
C PRO A 44 9.46 14.76 -35.11
N PRO A 45 9.40 14.36 -36.40
CA PRO A 45 9.48 12.96 -36.77
C PRO A 45 10.85 12.41 -36.33
N ILE A 46 10.82 11.34 -35.53
CA ILE A 46 12.01 10.54 -35.22
C ILE A 46 12.42 9.85 -36.52
N ALA A 47 13.42 10.39 -37.20
CA ALA A 47 14.11 9.69 -38.27
C ALA A 47 15.08 8.69 -37.63
N PHE A 48 14.76 7.40 -37.70
CA PHE A 48 15.74 6.35 -37.44
C PHE A 48 16.73 6.33 -38.61
N GLN A 49 17.90 6.94 -38.44
CA GLN A 49 19.05 6.66 -39.29
C GLN A 49 19.64 5.32 -38.84
N VAL A 50 19.25 4.25 -39.53
CA VAL A 50 19.94 2.96 -39.47
C VAL A 50 21.05 3.00 -40.52
N ASP A 51 22.18 3.58 -40.16
CA ASP A 51 23.43 3.45 -40.94
C ASP A 51 24.31 2.40 -40.27
N GLU A 52 23.88 1.13 -40.35
CA GLU A 52 24.80 -0.01 -40.24
C GLU A 52 24.42 -1.04 -41.31
N PRO A 53 25.36 -1.47 -42.17
CA PRO A 53 25.07 -2.42 -43.22
C PRO A 53 24.73 -3.80 -42.63
N ILE A 54 23.59 -4.33 -43.05
CA ILE A 54 23.13 -5.71 -42.79
C ILE A 54 24.23 -6.68 -43.25
N PRO A 55 24.79 -7.54 -42.38
CA PRO A 55 25.71 -8.58 -42.81
C PRO A 55 24.97 -9.57 -43.72
N GLN A 56 25.52 -9.79 -44.91
CA GLN A 56 25.00 -10.74 -45.90
C GLN A 56 25.08 -12.17 -45.35
N SER A 57 23.98 -12.90 -45.46
CA SER A 57 23.76 -14.23 -44.86
C SER A 57 24.39 -15.39 -45.65
N HIS A 58 25.61 -15.25 -46.17
CA HIS A 58 26.20 -16.26 -47.09
C HIS A 58 27.52 -16.91 -46.62
N ASP A 59 27.93 -16.73 -45.36
CA ASP A 59 29.14 -17.38 -44.81
C ASP A 59 28.86 -18.24 -43.57
N TYR A 60 27.87 -19.12 -43.63
CA TYR A 60 27.84 -20.30 -42.76
C TYR A 60 28.16 -21.52 -43.62
N ALA A 61 29.46 -21.74 -43.83
CA ALA A 61 29.96 -23.03 -44.28
C ALA A 61 29.91 -24.00 -43.09
N ASP A 62 29.18 -25.11 -43.28
CA ASP A 62 29.15 -26.26 -42.40
C ASP A 62 30.55 -26.90 -42.29
N GLU A 63 31.23 -26.71 -41.16
CA GLU A 63 32.29 -27.61 -40.71
C GLU A 63 31.79 -28.39 -39.48
N PRO A 64 31.79 -29.73 -39.51
CA PRO A 64 31.43 -30.51 -38.33
C PRO A 64 32.57 -30.43 -37.31
N VAL A 65 32.31 -29.77 -36.18
CA VAL A 65 33.21 -29.81 -35.01
C VAL A 65 33.07 -31.17 -34.34
N ASP A 66 34.09 -32.00 -34.49
CA ASP A 66 34.31 -33.21 -33.68
C ASP A 66 34.47 -32.79 -32.21
N ILE A 67 33.45 -33.02 -31.38
CA ILE A 67 33.56 -32.91 -29.93
C ILE A 67 34.15 -34.22 -29.41
N GLN A 68 35.47 -34.22 -29.24
CA GLN A 68 36.16 -35.24 -28.46
C GLN A 68 35.62 -35.24 -27.02
N ASN A 69 35.10 -36.39 -26.58
CA ASN A 69 34.86 -36.72 -25.18
C ASN A 69 36.18 -36.62 -24.41
N GLY A 70 36.36 -35.53 -23.66
CA GLY A 70 37.54 -35.32 -22.83
C GLY A 70 37.26 -34.31 -21.72
N GLN A 71 37.04 -34.84 -20.52
CA GLN A 71 37.40 -34.26 -19.22
C GLN A 71 37.50 -32.72 -19.15
N ILE A 72 36.44 -32.05 -18.73
CA ILE A 72 36.46 -30.85 -17.89
C ILE A 72 35.07 -30.77 -17.26
N PHE A 73 34.97 -30.91 -15.95
CA PHE A 73 34.05 -30.19 -15.05
C PHE A 73 34.30 -30.72 -13.62
N ASP A 74 35.49 -30.41 -13.09
CA ASP A 74 35.86 -30.63 -11.69
C ASP A 74 36.13 -29.29 -11.00
N CYS A 75 35.28 -28.30 -11.31
CA CYS A 75 35.26 -26.97 -10.71
C CYS A 75 33.83 -26.39 -10.74
N LEU A 76 32.88 -27.08 -10.10
CA LEU A 76 31.71 -26.38 -9.56
C LEU A 76 31.96 -26.25 -8.05
N PRO A 77 31.90 -25.04 -7.47
CA PRO A 77 31.90 -24.93 -6.03
C PRO A 77 30.68 -25.72 -5.51
N GLU A 78 30.89 -26.54 -4.48
CA GLU A 78 29.81 -27.10 -3.68
C GLU A 78 29.03 -25.93 -3.07
N ILE A 79 28.04 -25.43 -3.80
CA ILE A 79 27.03 -24.53 -3.25
C ILE A 79 26.37 -25.33 -2.14
N GLU A 80 26.43 -24.84 -0.90
CA GLU A 80 25.90 -25.44 0.32
C GLU A 80 24.50 -26.06 0.09
N ILE A 81 24.47 -27.37 -0.17
CA ILE A 81 23.23 -28.16 -0.36
C ILE A 81 22.47 -28.32 0.97
N ASN A 82 23.00 -27.77 2.07
CA ASN A 82 22.43 -27.89 3.41
C ASN A 82 21.30 -26.89 3.70
N GLU A 83 21.23 -25.73 3.02
CA GLU A 83 20.08 -24.83 3.16
C GLU A 83 18.84 -25.31 2.36
N LEU A 84 19.03 -26.18 1.37
CA LEU A 84 17.96 -26.63 0.46
C LEU A 84 17.01 -27.68 1.07
N LYS A 85 17.30 -28.19 2.27
CA LYS A 85 16.55 -29.30 2.89
C LYS A 85 15.77 -28.95 4.14
N LYS A 86 15.78 -27.70 4.61
CA LYS A 86 14.98 -27.34 5.78
C LYS A 86 13.49 -27.33 5.38
N PRO A 87 12.67 -28.24 5.92
CA PRO A 87 11.24 -28.17 5.70
C PRO A 87 10.70 -26.96 6.49
N VAL A 88 9.86 -26.17 5.83
CA VAL A 88 9.18 -25.01 6.39
C VAL A 88 7.71 -25.34 6.50
N ASP A 89 7.20 -25.37 7.72
CA ASP A 89 5.80 -25.59 8.06
C ASP A 89 5.10 -24.32 8.53
N ASN A 90 5.87 -23.33 8.97
CA ASN A 90 5.39 -22.00 9.37
C ASN A 90 6.00 -20.92 8.49
N ILE A 91 5.15 -20.14 7.84
CA ILE A 91 5.56 -18.97 7.06
C ILE A 91 5.36 -17.74 7.93
N ALA A 92 6.41 -16.96 8.12
CA ALA A 92 6.33 -15.62 8.68
C ALA A 92 7.01 -14.64 7.73
N MET A 93 6.41 -13.47 7.57
CA MET A 93 6.97 -12.37 6.78
C MET A 93 6.73 -11.05 7.49
N ASN A 94 7.75 -10.19 7.48
CA ASN A 94 7.67 -8.82 7.95
C ASN A 94 7.72 -7.92 6.73
N ILE A 95 6.77 -7.01 6.60
CA ILE A 95 6.74 -6.04 5.52
C ILE A 95 6.58 -4.64 6.08
N THR A 96 7.20 -3.67 5.43
CA THR A 96 6.96 -2.25 5.66
C THR A 96 6.18 -1.71 4.48
N PHE A 97 5.13 -0.92 4.71
CA PHE A 97 4.27 -0.46 3.64
C PHE A 97 3.65 0.90 3.89
N SER A 98 3.32 1.63 2.84
CA SER A 98 2.37 2.74 2.93
C SER A 98 0.95 2.18 2.82
N PRO A 99 0.10 2.41 3.83
CA PRO A 99 -1.22 1.80 3.87
C PRO A 99 -2.12 2.36 2.76
N PRO A 100 -3.03 1.53 2.23
CA PRO A 100 -4.04 2.00 1.32
C PRO A 100 -5.09 2.84 2.07
N VAL A 101 -5.69 3.80 1.37
CA VAL A 101 -6.62 4.77 1.98
C VAL A 101 -7.76 4.08 2.71
N HIS A 102 -8.31 2.97 2.19
CA HIS A 102 -9.43 2.26 2.82
C HIS A 102 -9.06 1.51 4.11
N TRP A 103 -7.78 1.32 4.42
CA TRP A 103 -7.30 0.81 5.71
C TRP A 103 -7.05 1.92 6.74
N THR A 104 -7.14 3.18 6.34
CA THR A 104 -6.78 4.32 7.20
C THR A 104 -7.84 5.40 7.20
N PHE A 105 -9.02 5.14 6.65
CA PHE A 105 -10.00 6.18 6.42
C PHE A 105 -11.41 5.65 6.67
N CYS A 106 -12.18 6.41 7.46
CA CYS A 106 -13.63 6.29 7.51
C CYS A 106 -14.23 7.22 6.46
N ILE A 107 -15.25 6.76 5.72
CA ILE A 107 -15.95 7.51 4.66
C ILE A 107 -16.31 8.93 5.16
N PRO A 108 -16.22 10.00 4.33
CA PRO A 108 -16.36 11.42 4.71
C PRO A 108 -17.69 11.80 5.39
N SER A 109 -18.62 10.85 5.55
CA SER A 109 -19.81 10.97 6.36
C SER A 109 -19.55 11.15 7.87
N CYS A 110 -18.32 10.93 8.36
CA CYS A 110 -18.01 11.08 9.78
C CYS A 110 -17.91 12.55 10.25
N GLY A 111 -17.89 13.55 9.35
CA GLY A 111 -17.84 14.95 9.76
C GLY A 111 -16.50 15.35 10.41
N VAL A 112 -16.19 16.65 10.43
CA VAL A 112 -14.86 17.14 10.86
C VAL A 112 -14.49 16.87 12.32
N ASN A 113 -15.47 16.55 13.16
CA ASN A 113 -15.28 16.28 14.57
C ASN A 113 -15.16 14.78 14.90
N ASP A 114 -15.46 13.89 13.95
CA ASP A 114 -15.46 12.42 14.11
C ASP A 114 -14.49 11.77 13.09
N GLN A 115 -13.41 12.48 12.76
CA GLN A 115 -12.37 12.05 11.79
C GLN A 115 -11.42 10.99 12.35
N ALA A 116 -11.77 10.37 13.47
CA ALA A 116 -11.00 9.27 14.02
C ALA A 116 -11.18 8.06 13.10
N VAL A 117 -10.07 7.49 12.66
CA VAL A 117 -10.08 6.16 12.06
C VAL A 117 -10.61 5.22 13.13
N ASP A 118 -11.66 4.48 12.80
CA ASP A 118 -12.00 3.29 13.57
C ASP A 118 -10.87 2.29 13.34
N ALA A 119 -9.95 2.25 14.32
CA ALA A 119 -8.76 1.41 14.25
C ALA A 119 -9.16 -0.08 14.18
N ASP A 120 -10.29 -0.45 14.77
CA ASP A 120 -10.78 -1.82 14.73
C ASP A 120 -11.28 -2.15 13.31
N ASP A 121 -12.06 -1.26 12.68
CA ASP A 121 -12.50 -1.43 11.28
C ASP A 121 -11.32 -1.45 10.29
N ALA A 122 -10.34 -0.57 10.49
CA ALA A 122 -9.10 -0.53 9.71
C ALA A 122 -8.32 -1.85 9.82
N TYR A 123 -8.21 -2.40 11.04
CA TYR A 123 -7.55 -3.65 11.29
C TYR A 123 -8.29 -4.83 10.65
N GLU A 124 -9.61 -4.91 10.80
CA GLU A 124 -10.42 -5.98 10.21
C GLU A 124 -10.36 -5.95 8.67
N LYS A 125 -10.42 -4.78 8.04
CA LYS A 125 -10.22 -4.65 6.58
C LYS A 125 -8.85 -5.11 6.13
N ALA A 126 -7.80 -4.75 6.86
CA ALA A 126 -6.44 -5.19 6.56
C ALA A 126 -6.32 -6.72 6.71
N LYS A 127 -6.96 -7.28 7.73
CA LYS A 127 -6.99 -8.72 7.99
C LYS A 127 -7.71 -9.49 6.89
N ASP A 128 -8.87 -9.04 6.44
CA ASP A 128 -9.61 -9.65 5.33
C ASP A 128 -8.78 -9.64 4.04
N ASP A 129 -8.14 -8.51 3.73
CA ASP A 129 -7.26 -8.38 2.57
C ASP A 129 -6.02 -9.30 2.66
N VAL A 130 -5.47 -9.48 3.86
CA VAL A 130 -4.34 -10.41 4.12
C VAL A 130 -4.78 -11.87 3.99
N ILE A 131 -5.95 -12.24 4.51
CA ILE A 131 -6.49 -13.60 4.36
C ILE A 131 -6.68 -13.94 2.88
N GLU A 132 -7.25 -13.02 2.12
CA GLU A 132 -7.41 -13.17 0.67
C GLU A 132 -6.07 -13.31 -0.06
N ALA A 133 -5.06 -12.51 0.33
CA ALA A 133 -3.72 -12.57 -0.23
C ALA A 133 -3.02 -13.90 0.06
N VAL A 134 -3.13 -14.41 1.30
CA VAL A 134 -2.57 -15.70 1.70
C VAL A 134 -3.27 -16.83 0.94
N HIS A 135 -4.61 -16.83 0.89
CA HIS A 135 -5.39 -17.81 0.14
C HIS A 135 -4.95 -17.88 -1.32
N SER A 136 -4.93 -16.72 -2.00
CA SER A 136 -4.49 -16.60 -3.38
C SER A 136 -3.04 -17.04 -3.59
N GLY A 137 -2.12 -16.66 -2.69
CA GLY A 137 -0.72 -17.05 -2.75
C GLY A 137 -0.53 -18.57 -2.65
N CYS A 138 -1.32 -19.21 -1.77
CA CYS A 138 -1.29 -20.65 -1.54
C CYS A 138 -1.86 -21.42 -2.73
N GLU A 139 -3.04 -21.04 -3.23
CA GLU A 139 -3.65 -21.65 -4.42
C GLU A 139 -2.72 -21.55 -5.63
N ASN A 140 -2.18 -20.36 -5.90
CA ASN A 140 -1.28 -20.12 -7.04
C ASN A 140 0.09 -20.82 -6.89
N SER A 141 0.42 -21.34 -5.72
CA SER A 141 1.66 -22.09 -5.47
C SER A 141 1.44 -23.59 -5.33
N GLY A 142 0.19 -24.06 -5.40
CA GLY A 142 -0.16 -25.44 -5.07
C GLY A 142 0.14 -25.80 -3.61
N ALA A 143 0.31 -24.80 -2.74
CA ALA A 143 0.56 -24.99 -1.32
C ALA A 143 -0.77 -25.14 -0.58
N LYS A 144 -0.82 -26.05 0.38
CA LYS A 144 -1.97 -26.21 1.27
C LYS A 144 -1.70 -25.47 2.57
N CYS A 145 -2.43 -24.38 2.77
CA CYS A 145 -2.27 -23.48 3.90
C CYS A 145 -3.45 -23.61 4.86
N LEU A 146 -3.19 -23.48 6.15
CA LEU A 146 -4.17 -23.57 7.22
C LEU A 146 -4.74 -22.15 7.47
N MET A 147 -5.89 -21.83 6.87
CA MET A 147 -6.44 -20.46 6.86
C MET A 147 -6.78 -19.91 8.26
N ASP A 148 -7.21 -20.77 9.17
CA ASP A 148 -7.49 -20.47 10.57
C ASP A 148 -6.23 -20.17 11.41
N SER A 149 -5.04 -20.41 10.84
CA SER A 149 -3.76 -20.10 11.49
C SER A 149 -3.15 -18.76 11.09
N ILE A 150 -3.83 -17.99 10.23
CA ILE A 150 -3.35 -16.68 9.78
C ILE A 150 -3.41 -15.69 10.95
N ASP A 151 -2.23 -15.24 11.38
CA ASP A 151 -2.03 -14.18 12.38
C ASP A 151 -1.50 -12.92 11.69
N LEU A 152 -2.12 -11.79 12.03
CA LEU A 152 -1.77 -10.47 11.53
C LEU A 152 -1.41 -9.55 12.70
N GLN A 153 -0.17 -9.06 12.70
CA GLN A 153 0.28 -8.04 13.64
C GLN A 153 0.45 -6.72 12.86
N TYR A 154 -0.53 -5.85 13.02
CA TYR A 154 -0.64 -4.54 12.37
C TYR A 154 -1.26 -3.57 13.37
N HIS A 155 -0.71 -2.37 13.47
CA HIS A 155 -1.23 -1.31 14.34
C HIS A 155 -1.67 -0.14 13.45
N PRO A 156 -2.98 -0.01 13.16
CA PRO A 156 -3.49 1.10 12.38
C PRO A 156 -3.22 2.43 13.10
N GLU A 157 -2.87 3.45 12.31
CA GLU A 157 -2.79 4.83 12.80
C GLU A 157 -3.97 5.62 12.25
N SER A 158 -4.54 6.49 13.09
CA SER A 158 -5.54 7.45 12.63
C SER A 158 -4.84 8.55 11.83
N VAL A 159 -5.15 8.65 10.53
CA VAL A 159 -4.52 9.62 9.64
C VAL A 159 -5.48 10.74 9.28
N LEU A 160 -5.10 11.99 9.57
CA LEU A 160 -5.83 13.16 9.08
C LEU A 160 -5.28 13.59 7.72
N ILE A 161 -6.07 13.41 6.66
CA ILE A 161 -5.62 13.73 5.30
C ILE A 161 -5.61 15.23 5.01
N GLU A 162 -4.70 15.66 4.12
CA GLU A 162 -4.52 17.07 3.76
C GLU A 162 -5.76 17.73 3.12
N ASP A 163 -6.69 16.93 2.59
CA ASP A 163 -7.96 17.40 2.01
C ASP A 163 -8.87 18.08 3.05
N PHE A 164 -8.64 17.82 4.34
CA PHE A 164 -9.32 18.54 5.41
C PHE A 164 -8.76 19.95 5.64
N GLY A 165 -7.74 20.37 4.89
CA GLY A 165 -7.21 21.73 4.87
C GLY A 165 -6.02 21.93 5.81
N PRO A 166 -6.00 22.99 6.63
CA PRO A 166 -4.83 23.34 7.45
C PRO A 166 -4.74 22.59 8.79
N TYR A 167 -5.66 21.66 9.06
CA TYR A 167 -5.71 20.94 10.33
C TYR A 167 -4.64 19.84 10.42
N PHE A 168 -4.25 19.53 11.65
CA PHE A 168 -3.34 18.44 12.01
C PHE A 168 -4.03 17.55 13.04
N ASP A 169 -3.67 16.27 13.06
CA ASP A 169 -4.15 15.31 14.05
C ASP A 169 -3.62 15.62 15.47
N LEU A 170 -4.03 14.82 16.44
CA LEU A 170 -3.58 14.95 17.84
C LEU A 170 -2.07 14.74 18.01
N SER A 171 -1.42 14.07 17.06
CA SER A 171 0.03 13.83 17.01
C SER A 171 0.78 14.96 16.29
N GLY A 172 0.09 16.01 15.82
CA GLY A 172 0.66 17.11 15.07
C GLY A 172 1.01 16.77 13.62
N ASN A 173 0.42 15.74 13.04
CA ASN A 173 0.67 15.31 11.67
C ASN A 173 -0.57 15.48 10.79
N ARG A 174 -0.32 15.69 9.49
CA ARG A 174 -1.32 15.55 8.44
C ARG A 174 -0.72 14.71 7.33
N TYR A 175 -1.56 14.01 6.59
CA TYR A 175 -1.11 12.96 5.68
C TYR A 175 -1.55 13.25 4.26
N LYS A 176 -0.69 12.91 3.30
CA LYS A 176 -0.95 13.17 1.89
C LYS A 176 -1.25 11.87 1.16
N ILE A 177 -2.36 11.88 0.42
CA ILE A 177 -2.76 10.77 -0.45
C ILE A 177 -1.97 10.86 -1.75
N SER A 178 -1.53 9.71 -2.25
CA SER A 178 -0.96 9.58 -3.60
C SER A 178 -1.57 8.35 -4.27
N GLY A 179 -2.46 8.59 -5.24
CA GLY A 179 -3.24 7.51 -5.84
C GLY A 179 -4.21 6.89 -4.83
N LYS A 180 -3.99 5.63 -4.47
CA LYS A 180 -4.83 4.88 -3.51
C LYS A 180 -4.16 4.64 -2.17
N THR A 181 -3.01 5.25 -1.91
CA THR A 181 -2.23 5.06 -0.69
C THR A 181 -1.99 6.36 0.04
N VAL A 182 -1.54 6.24 1.28
CA VAL A 182 -1.08 7.35 2.11
C VAL A 182 0.43 7.22 2.33
N PRO A 183 1.29 7.64 1.38
CA PRO A 183 2.72 7.41 1.49
C PRO A 183 3.50 8.54 2.17
N TYR A 184 2.84 9.65 2.51
CA TYR A 184 3.55 10.80 3.09
C TYR A 184 2.84 11.39 4.31
N LYS A 185 3.65 11.93 5.22
CA LYS A 185 3.23 12.70 6.40
C LYS A 185 3.94 14.05 6.44
N ILE A 186 3.24 15.05 6.95
CA ILE A 186 3.70 16.42 7.13
C ILE A 186 3.49 16.77 8.60
N ASN A 187 4.55 17.25 9.26
CA ASN A 187 4.50 17.60 10.68
C ASN A 187 4.23 19.09 10.86
N ASN A 188 3.43 19.46 11.86
CA ASN A 188 3.05 20.84 12.15
C ASN A 188 4.23 21.74 12.56
N LEU A 189 5.30 21.17 13.12
CA LEU A 189 6.50 21.91 13.50
C LEU A 189 7.29 22.36 12.28
N ASN A 190 7.26 21.57 11.20
CA ASN A 190 8.00 21.82 9.96
C ASN A 190 7.10 21.54 8.74
N PRO A 191 6.07 22.35 8.50
CA PRO A 191 5.05 22.07 7.48
C PRO A 191 5.58 22.10 6.04
N GLY A 192 6.77 22.67 5.82
CA GLY A 192 7.46 22.67 4.53
C GLY A 192 8.22 21.38 4.21
N VAL A 193 8.30 20.43 5.16
CA VAL A 193 9.02 19.16 4.97
C VAL A 193 8.02 18.01 4.89
N VAL A 194 8.10 17.24 3.80
CA VAL A 194 7.29 16.05 3.57
C VAL A 194 8.13 14.81 3.89
N HIS A 195 7.66 13.99 4.82
CA HIS A 195 8.32 12.74 5.20
C HIS A 195 7.58 11.53 4.62
N SER A 196 8.30 10.44 4.35
CA SER A 196 7.67 9.17 4.02
C SER A 196 6.88 8.64 5.23
N PHE A 197 5.70 8.10 4.95
CA PHE A 197 4.85 7.42 5.91
C PHE A 197 4.72 5.96 5.52
N VAL A 198 5.20 5.10 6.43
CA VAL A 198 5.20 3.65 6.28
C VAL A 198 4.91 3.02 7.63
N LEU A 199 4.18 1.91 7.62
CA LEU A 199 3.81 1.14 8.80
C LEU A 199 4.42 -0.26 8.70
N PRO A 200 4.89 -0.84 9.81
CA PRO A 200 5.30 -2.23 9.86
C PRO A 200 4.08 -3.15 9.97
N MET A 201 4.14 -4.30 9.29
CA MET A 201 3.17 -5.38 9.43
C MET A 201 3.89 -6.72 9.43
N LYS A 202 3.42 -7.63 10.28
CA LYS A 202 3.87 -9.02 10.29
C LYS A 202 2.70 -9.94 10.01
N ILE A 203 2.91 -10.85 9.07
CA ILE A 203 1.96 -11.88 8.69
C ILE A 203 2.60 -13.22 9.02
N SER A 204 1.86 -14.10 9.69
CA SER A 204 2.28 -15.50 9.88
C SER A 204 1.16 -16.48 9.68
N PHE A 205 1.47 -17.65 9.11
CA PHE A 205 0.50 -18.72 8.89
C PHE A 205 1.19 -20.07 8.75
N LYS A 206 0.46 -21.14 9.06
CA LYS A 206 0.94 -22.52 8.98
C LYS A 206 0.53 -23.18 7.67
N LEU A 207 1.37 -24.11 7.24
CA LEU A 207 1.14 -24.99 6.11
C LEU A 207 0.67 -26.35 6.61
N THR A 208 -0.27 -26.97 5.91
CA THR A 208 -0.68 -28.36 6.23
C THR A 208 0.36 -29.37 5.76
N THR A 209 1.17 -28.99 4.77
CA THR A 209 2.28 -29.80 4.24
C THR A 209 3.53 -28.93 4.19
N PRO A 210 4.65 -29.34 4.81
CA PRO A 210 5.88 -28.56 4.78
C PRO A 210 6.39 -28.35 3.35
N LEU A 211 6.93 -27.16 3.09
CA LEU A 211 7.56 -26.79 1.82
C LEU A 211 9.08 -26.71 1.98
N LEU A 212 9.80 -26.81 0.88
CA LEU A 212 11.23 -26.46 0.84
C LEU A 212 11.38 -24.92 0.95
N GLU A 213 12.48 -24.44 1.53
CA GLU A 213 12.71 -23.00 1.74
C GLU A 213 12.57 -22.18 0.43
N ALA A 214 13.04 -22.69 -0.71
CA ALA A 214 12.90 -22.01 -2.01
C ALA A 214 11.43 -21.83 -2.43
N ALA A 215 10.59 -22.84 -2.17
CA ALA A 215 9.15 -22.76 -2.41
C ALA A 215 8.47 -21.84 -1.39
N ALA A 216 8.91 -21.86 -0.12
CA ALA A 216 8.44 -20.94 0.90
C ALA A 216 8.75 -19.48 0.56
N LYS A 217 9.95 -19.17 0.07
CA LYS A 217 10.34 -17.83 -0.41
C LYS A 217 9.45 -17.38 -1.57
N THR A 218 9.19 -18.26 -2.52
CA THR A 218 8.28 -17.99 -3.65
C THR A 218 6.85 -17.71 -3.17
N LEU A 219 6.37 -18.47 -2.18
CA LEU A 219 5.05 -18.25 -1.57
C LEU A 219 4.99 -16.89 -0.85
N ARG A 220 6.01 -16.53 -0.04
CA ARG A 220 6.11 -15.21 0.60
C ARG A 220 6.00 -14.09 -0.43
N GLN A 221 6.74 -14.20 -1.54
CA GLN A 221 6.73 -13.21 -2.61
C GLN A 221 5.35 -13.06 -3.24
N LYS A 222 4.65 -14.16 -3.55
CA LYS A 222 3.32 -14.08 -4.17
C LYS A 222 2.27 -13.40 -3.28
N VAL A 223 2.34 -13.61 -1.96
CA VAL A 223 1.47 -12.92 -1.00
C VAL A 223 1.74 -11.42 -1.02
N VAL A 224 3.03 -11.04 -1.01
CA VAL A 224 3.48 -9.64 -1.10
C VAL A 224 3.04 -9.00 -2.41
N ASP A 225 3.20 -9.68 -3.55
CA ASP A 225 2.80 -9.19 -4.86
C ASP A 225 1.28 -8.98 -4.94
N TYR A 226 0.49 -9.87 -4.32
CA TYR A 226 -0.96 -9.71 -4.26
C TYR A 226 -1.36 -8.44 -3.51
N LEU A 227 -0.77 -8.23 -2.33
CA LEU A 227 -1.02 -7.03 -1.52
C LEU A 227 -0.60 -5.76 -2.27
N ALA A 228 0.57 -5.78 -2.92
CA ALA A 228 1.08 -4.62 -3.64
C ALA A 228 0.23 -4.27 -4.87
N ALA A 229 -0.07 -5.26 -5.71
CA ALA A 229 -0.74 -5.03 -6.99
C ALA A 229 -2.26 -4.82 -6.85
N ARG A 230 -2.91 -5.59 -5.97
CA ARG A 230 -4.39 -5.61 -5.90
C ARG A 230 -4.96 -4.82 -4.74
N LYS A 231 -4.26 -4.77 -3.61
CA LYS A 231 -4.70 -4.03 -2.43
C LYS A 231 -4.04 -2.66 -2.28
N TYR A 232 -3.23 -2.29 -3.28
CA TYR A 232 -2.53 -1.01 -3.34
C TYR A 232 -1.65 -0.79 -2.11
N VAL A 233 -1.06 -1.84 -1.55
CA VAL A 233 -0.13 -1.72 -0.44
C VAL A 233 1.22 -1.29 -1.02
N HIS A 234 1.69 -0.06 -0.77
CA HIS A 234 3.01 0.34 -1.30
C HIS A 234 4.12 -0.19 -0.40
N ILE A 235 4.58 -1.40 -0.70
CA ILE A 235 5.57 -2.12 0.11
C ILE A 235 6.95 -1.49 -0.10
N SER A 236 7.57 -1.13 1.01
CA SER A 236 8.86 -0.47 1.12
C SER A 236 9.78 -1.30 2.02
N SER A 237 10.08 -2.56 1.65
CA SER A 237 11.22 -3.26 2.26
C SER A 237 11.72 -4.46 1.48
N ASN A 238 13.05 -4.66 1.59
CA ASN A 238 13.81 -5.84 1.19
C ASN A 238 13.22 -7.12 1.79
N LEU A 239 12.83 -8.07 0.93
CA LEU A 239 12.63 -9.45 1.35
C LEU A 239 14.00 -10.07 1.62
N ASN A 240 14.35 -10.24 2.89
CA ASN A 240 15.43 -11.16 3.28
C ASN A 240 14.85 -12.58 3.40
#